data_AF-R7MKP3-F1
#
_entry.id   AF-R7MKP3-F1
#
_cell.length_a   1.000
_cell.length_b   1.000
_cell.length_c   1.000
_cell.angle_alpha   90.00
_cell.angle_beta   90.00
_cell.angle_gamma   90.00
#
_symmetry.space_group_name_H-M   'P 1'
#
loop_
_entity.id
_entity.type
_entity.pdbx_description
1 polymer ?
#
loop_
_entity_poly.entity_id
_entity_poly.type
_entity_poly.pdbx_seq_one_letter_code
_entity_poly.pdbx_strand_id
1 'polypeptide(L)'
;MGALTYKPEHKFETQEQESDYDKLAQECSKILESQNSDNLDELFKLGGASGGARPTILTKINGEDWIIKFPSSQDPKNIGEQEYKYSLVAKDCGIKMSATQLFPSKICSGYFGIKRFDRVNDKKVHMVSVSGLLETSHRLPNLDYNILMKLTLELTKNYQDIEQLYRLMCFNVFAHNRDDHSKNFSFLYDENKKEWHLSPAYDLTYSSSFNGEHATTINGEVKIQV
;
A
#
# COMPACT_ATOMS: atom_id res chain seq x y z
N MET A 1 8.25 5.84 2.05
CA MET A 1 7.90 5.71 0.61
C MET A 1 8.39 6.94 -0.13
N GLY A 2 8.61 6.86 -1.44
CA GLY A 2 9.14 7.94 -2.27
C GLY A 2 10.67 8.05 -2.24
N ALA A 3 11.17 9.24 -2.58
CA ALA A 3 12.60 9.54 -2.71
C ALA A 3 13.23 10.25 -1.51
N LEU A 4 12.42 10.79 -0.58
CA LEU A 4 12.93 11.40 0.64
C LEU A 4 13.65 10.38 1.52
N THR A 5 14.83 10.75 2.02
CA THR A 5 15.67 9.90 2.86
C THR A 5 16.05 10.68 4.11
N TYR A 6 15.73 10.11 5.27
CA TYR A 6 16.15 10.62 6.57
C TYR A 6 17.22 9.69 7.09
N LYS A 7 18.33 10.24 7.58
CA LYS A 7 19.45 9.46 8.10
C LYS A 7 19.74 9.92 9.53
N PRO A 8 19.68 9.04 10.53
CA PRO A 8 20.12 9.38 11.87
C PRO A 8 21.64 9.62 11.85
N GLU A 9 22.11 10.45 12.78
CA GLU A 9 23.54 10.73 12.94
C GLU A 9 24.31 9.45 13.34
N HIS A 10 23.70 8.60 14.17
CA HIS A 10 24.28 7.33 14.58
C HIS A 10 24.16 6.26 13.48
N LYS A 11 25.26 5.54 13.26
CA LYS A 11 25.34 4.40 12.34
C LYS A 11 25.25 3.09 13.14
N PHE A 12 24.37 2.20 12.70
CA PHE A 12 24.30 0.83 13.22
C PHE A 12 25.02 -0.10 12.22
N GLU A 13 25.95 -0.92 12.70
CA GLU A 13 26.54 -1.99 11.89
C GLU A 13 25.49 -3.06 11.61
N THR A 14 25.48 -3.59 10.39
CA THR A 14 24.42 -4.50 9.94
C THR A 14 24.99 -5.63 9.08
N GLN A 15 24.48 -6.84 9.26
CA GLN A 15 24.75 -8.02 8.43
C GLN A 15 23.48 -8.39 7.65
N GLU A 16 23.62 -8.79 6.38
CA GLU A 16 22.52 -9.34 5.58
C GLU A 16 22.30 -10.82 5.93
N GLN A 17 21.04 -11.19 6.20
CA GLN A 17 20.62 -12.57 6.40
C GLN A 17 19.34 -12.80 5.60
N GLU A 18 19.23 -14.02 5.06
CA GLU A 18 18.02 -14.51 4.40
C GLU A 18 17.00 -14.89 5.47
N SER A 19 15.82 -14.27 5.42
CA SER A 19 14.84 -14.34 6.51
C SER A 19 13.69 -15.28 6.16
N ASP A 20 13.36 -16.19 7.08
CA ASP A 20 12.17 -17.04 7.01
C ASP A 20 10.92 -16.18 7.28
N TYR A 21 10.02 -16.06 6.29
CA TYR A 21 8.81 -15.25 6.40
C TYR A 21 7.85 -15.72 7.48
N ASP A 22 7.78 -17.03 7.76
CA ASP A 22 6.92 -17.55 8.83
C ASP A 22 7.45 -17.09 10.20
N LYS A 23 8.78 -17.12 10.38
CA LYS A 23 9.44 -16.62 11.59
C LYS A 23 9.24 -15.11 11.75
N LEU A 24 9.43 -14.33 10.68
CA LEU A 24 9.21 -12.89 10.70
C LEU A 24 7.76 -12.53 11.05
N ALA A 25 6.79 -13.21 10.46
CA ALA A 25 5.38 -12.99 10.75
C ALA A 25 5.04 -13.27 12.22
N GLN A 26 5.61 -14.32 12.80
CA GLN A 26 5.45 -14.65 14.23
C GLN A 26 6.03 -13.56 15.13
N GLU A 27 7.24 -13.08 14.82
CA GLU A 27 7.86 -11.99 15.58
C GLU A 27 7.06 -10.68 15.46
N CYS A 28 6.52 -10.36 14.27
CA CYS A 28 5.60 -9.24 14.10
C CYS A 28 4.35 -9.39 14.98
N SER A 29 3.76 -10.58 15.07
CA SER A 29 2.59 -10.86 15.91
C SER A 29 2.89 -10.61 17.40
N LYS A 30 4.04 -11.08 17.89
CA LYS A 30 4.48 -10.86 19.28
C LYS A 30 4.54 -9.36 19.61
N ILE A 31 5.13 -8.55 18.73
CA ILE A 31 5.22 -7.10 18.92
C ILE A 31 3.83 -6.45 18.98
N LEU A 32 2.93 -6.80 18.04
CA LEU A 32 1.57 -6.27 18.01
C LEU A 32 0.77 -6.64 19.28
N GLU A 33 1.05 -7.79 19.87
CA GLU A 33 0.46 -8.25 21.13
C GLU A 33 1.17 -7.69 22.38
N SER A 34 2.11 -6.75 22.21
CA SER A 34 2.93 -6.18 23.29
C SER A 34 3.73 -7.22 24.08
N GLN A 35 4.11 -8.33 23.42
CA GLN A 35 4.98 -9.36 23.97
C GLN A 35 6.44 -9.08 23.60
N ASN A 36 7.38 -9.62 24.38
CA ASN A 36 8.79 -9.55 24.05
C ASN A 36 9.07 -10.31 22.75
N SER A 37 9.82 -9.69 21.84
CA SER A 37 10.33 -10.30 20.62
C SER A 37 11.85 -10.40 20.72
N ASP A 38 12.38 -11.59 20.43
CA ASP A 38 13.82 -11.86 20.47
C ASP A 38 14.53 -11.33 19.21
N ASN A 39 13.77 -10.76 18.26
CA ASN A 39 14.25 -10.41 16.92
C ASN A 39 13.83 -9.00 16.49
N LEU A 40 13.69 -8.10 17.47
CA LEU A 40 13.32 -6.70 17.27
C LEU A 40 14.27 -5.97 16.30
N ASP A 41 15.56 -6.26 16.37
CA ASP A 41 16.57 -5.62 15.50
C ASP A 41 16.38 -6.02 14.03
N GLU A 42 16.09 -7.29 13.74
CA GLU A 42 15.81 -7.76 12.39
C GLU A 42 14.51 -7.15 11.85
N LEU A 43 13.46 -7.07 12.67
CA LEU A 43 12.20 -6.44 12.29
C LEU A 43 12.31 -4.92 12.13
N PHE A 44 13.11 -4.25 12.93
CA PHE A 44 13.41 -2.83 12.75
C PHE A 44 14.22 -2.60 11.47
N LYS A 45 15.16 -3.50 11.16
CA LYS A 45 15.98 -3.46 9.93
C LYS A 45 15.14 -3.66 8.67
N LEU A 46 14.29 -4.67 8.68
CA LEU A 46 13.43 -5.01 7.54
C LEU A 46 12.19 -4.11 7.49
N GLY A 47 11.78 -3.58 8.63
CA GLY A 47 10.64 -2.70 8.80
C GLY A 47 10.78 -1.44 7.96
N GLY A 48 9.81 -1.22 7.08
CA GLY A 48 9.68 0.05 6.39
C GLY A 48 8.90 1.06 7.24
N ALA A 49 9.13 2.35 7.01
CA ALA A 49 8.16 3.41 7.36
C ALA A 49 6.90 3.33 6.46
N SER A 50 6.34 2.13 6.32
CA SER A 50 5.08 1.89 5.63
C SER A 50 3.99 2.18 6.65
N GLY A 51 3.41 3.38 6.58
CA GLY A 51 2.43 3.87 7.55
C GLY A 51 1.04 3.23 7.45
N GLY A 52 0.97 1.93 7.12
CA GLY A 52 -0.24 1.12 7.10
C GLY A 52 -0.44 0.34 8.42
N ALA A 53 -1.62 -0.25 8.59
CA ALA A 53 -1.98 -0.96 9.84
C ALA A 53 -1.32 -2.34 9.98
N ARG A 54 -0.99 -3.00 8.86
CA ARG A 54 -0.35 -4.32 8.85
C ARG A 54 1.18 -4.21 8.95
N PRO A 55 1.85 -5.11 9.68
CA PRO A 55 3.31 -5.20 9.64
C PRO A 55 3.78 -5.47 8.22
N THR A 56 4.86 -4.80 7.82
CA THR A 56 5.44 -4.98 6.49
C THR A 56 6.96 -4.96 6.57
N ILE A 57 7.59 -5.67 5.64
CA ILE A 57 9.03 -5.59 5.41
C ILE A 57 9.33 -5.03 4.03
N LEU A 58 10.46 -4.35 3.93
CA LEU A 58 11.08 -3.93 2.68
C LEU A 58 12.24 -4.88 2.39
N THR A 59 12.22 -5.52 1.23
CA THR A 59 13.26 -6.48 0.84
C THR A 59 13.56 -6.41 -0.64
N LYS A 60 14.64 -7.08 -1.08
CA LYS A 60 14.95 -7.26 -2.50
C LYS A 60 14.73 -8.70 -2.93
N ILE A 61 14.07 -8.88 -4.07
CA ILE A 61 13.86 -10.19 -4.69
C ILE A 61 14.36 -10.10 -6.12
N ASN A 62 15.35 -10.93 -6.46
CA ASN A 62 16.02 -10.89 -7.76
C ASN A 62 16.51 -9.47 -8.14
N GLY A 63 17.03 -8.72 -7.16
CA GLY A 63 17.54 -7.36 -7.33
C GLY A 63 16.50 -6.25 -7.29
N GLU A 64 15.20 -6.58 -7.32
CA GLU A 64 14.12 -5.58 -7.34
C GLU A 64 13.56 -5.34 -5.94
N ASP A 65 13.09 -4.12 -5.66
CA ASP A 65 12.54 -3.75 -4.35
C ASP A 65 11.07 -4.20 -4.19
N TRP A 66 10.78 -4.89 -3.09
CA TRP A 66 9.46 -5.40 -2.74
C TRP A 66 9.01 -4.97 -1.36
N ILE A 67 7.70 -4.92 -1.18
CA ILE A 67 7.04 -4.89 0.12
C ILE A 67 6.37 -6.24 0.32
N ILE A 68 6.61 -6.89 1.46
CA ILE A 68 5.85 -8.08 1.88
C ILE A 68 5.05 -7.69 3.12
N LYS A 69 3.75 -8.02 3.11
CA LYS A 69 2.82 -7.74 4.20
C LYS A 69 2.54 -8.99 5.02
N PHE A 70 2.55 -8.83 6.34
CA PHE A 70 2.18 -9.87 7.29
C PHE A 70 0.80 -9.58 7.88
N PRO A 71 0.04 -10.62 8.30
CA PRO A 71 -1.23 -10.43 8.97
C PRO A 71 -1.07 -9.60 10.26
N SER A 72 -2.04 -8.74 10.55
CA SER A 72 -2.21 -8.18 11.90
C SER A 72 -2.94 -9.18 12.82
N SER A 73 -3.01 -8.89 14.12
CA SER A 73 -3.69 -9.74 15.11
C SER A 73 -5.19 -9.90 14.88
N GLN A 74 -5.82 -8.99 14.12
CA GLN A 74 -7.25 -9.02 13.80
C GLN A 74 -7.54 -9.60 12.41
N ASP A 75 -6.51 -9.85 11.61
CA ASP A 75 -6.70 -10.35 10.25
C ASP A 75 -6.95 -11.87 10.23
N PRO A 76 -7.72 -12.37 9.25
CA PRO A 76 -7.84 -13.80 9.03
C PRO A 76 -6.53 -14.38 8.47
N LYS A 77 -6.32 -15.69 8.69
CA LYS A 77 -5.11 -16.40 8.23
C LYS A 77 -4.89 -16.34 6.70
N ASN A 78 -5.94 -16.10 5.92
CA ASN A 78 -5.88 -16.03 4.47
C ASN A 78 -5.80 -14.59 3.92
N ILE A 79 -5.57 -13.58 4.76
CA ILE A 79 -5.55 -12.16 4.31
C ILE A 79 -4.53 -11.90 3.19
N GLY A 80 -3.36 -12.54 3.23
CA GLY A 80 -2.35 -12.40 2.17
C GLY A 80 -2.81 -12.99 0.83
N GLU A 81 -3.48 -14.14 0.86
CA GLU A 81 -4.09 -14.74 -0.33
C GLU A 81 -5.23 -13.86 -0.87
N GLN A 82 -6.02 -13.25 0.03
CA GLN A 82 -7.11 -12.35 -0.32
C GLN A 82 -6.59 -11.09 -1.02
N GLU A 83 -5.61 -10.39 -0.45
CA GLU A 83 -4.95 -9.24 -1.10
C GLU A 83 -4.37 -9.61 -2.46
N TYR A 84 -3.75 -10.80 -2.56
CA TYR A 84 -3.21 -11.29 -3.82
C TYR A 84 -4.32 -11.46 -4.88
N LYS A 85 -5.42 -12.13 -4.54
CA LYS A 85 -6.57 -12.30 -5.45
C LYS A 85 -7.17 -10.96 -5.87
N TYR A 86 -7.31 -10.00 -4.95
CA TYR A 86 -7.76 -8.64 -5.27
C TYR A 86 -6.85 -7.96 -6.29
N SER A 87 -5.53 -8.11 -6.13
CA SER A 87 -4.57 -7.53 -7.08
C SER A 87 -4.68 -8.13 -8.49
N LEU A 88 -4.98 -9.42 -8.60
CA LEU A 88 -5.19 -10.10 -9.88
C LEU A 88 -6.47 -9.61 -10.56
N VAL A 89 -7.60 -9.58 -9.82
CA VAL A 89 -8.88 -9.10 -10.37
C VAL A 89 -8.79 -7.62 -10.76
N ALA A 90 -8.14 -6.78 -9.97
CA ALA A 90 -7.93 -5.37 -10.31
C ALA A 90 -7.18 -5.22 -11.65
N LYS A 91 -6.12 -6.03 -11.85
CA LYS A 91 -5.37 -6.05 -13.10
C LYS A 91 -6.23 -6.52 -14.28
N ASP A 92 -7.06 -7.54 -14.09
CA ASP A 92 -8.00 -8.03 -15.11
C ASP A 92 -9.08 -6.97 -15.46
N CYS A 93 -9.44 -6.10 -14.52
CA CYS A 93 -10.30 -4.93 -14.76
C CYS A 93 -9.59 -3.75 -15.47
N GLY A 94 -8.31 -3.92 -15.83
CA GLY A 94 -7.50 -2.88 -16.47
C GLY A 94 -6.96 -1.82 -15.51
N ILE A 95 -6.98 -2.06 -14.19
CA ILE A 95 -6.35 -1.17 -13.23
C ILE A 95 -4.84 -1.42 -13.24
N LYS A 96 -4.08 -0.34 -13.42
CA LYS A 96 -2.61 -0.40 -13.37
C LYS A 96 -2.17 -0.78 -11.96
N MET A 97 -1.51 -1.93 -11.85
CA MET A 97 -0.94 -2.48 -10.61
C MET A 97 0.56 -2.74 -10.82
N SER A 98 1.33 -2.65 -9.74
CA SER A 98 2.67 -3.25 -9.72
C SER A 98 2.61 -4.77 -9.82
N ALA A 99 3.73 -5.41 -10.13
CA ALA A 99 3.85 -6.86 -10.01
C ALA A 99 3.55 -7.30 -8.56
N THR A 100 2.73 -8.34 -8.43
CA THR A 100 2.35 -8.92 -7.13
C THR A 100 2.67 -10.41 -7.12
N GLN A 101 2.92 -10.94 -5.93
CA GLN A 101 3.22 -12.35 -5.72
C GLN A 101 2.65 -12.79 -4.35
N LEU A 102 2.19 -14.03 -4.29
CA LEU A 102 1.88 -14.69 -3.03
C LEU A 102 3.09 -15.53 -2.60
N PHE A 103 3.73 -15.13 -1.51
CA PHE A 103 4.88 -15.84 -0.94
C PHE A 103 4.40 -17.03 -0.13
N PRO A 104 5.01 -18.22 -0.31
CA PRO A 104 4.57 -19.42 0.38
C PRO A 104 4.77 -19.31 1.89
N SER A 105 3.89 -19.97 2.64
CA SER A 105 3.93 -20.10 4.09
C SER A 105 3.61 -21.54 4.48
N LYS A 106 4.17 -22.03 5.59
CA LYS A 106 3.81 -23.32 6.18
C LYS A 106 2.70 -23.20 7.21
N ILE A 107 2.36 -21.97 7.65
CA ILE A 107 1.44 -21.71 8.77
C ILE A 107 0.16 -20.96 8.35
N CYS A 108 0.14 -20.37 7.15
CA CYS A 108 -1.01 -19.67 6.60
C CYS A 108 -1.12 -19.88 5.08
N SER A 109 -2.07 -19.19 4.43
CA SER A 109 -2.30 -19.33 2.98
C SER A 109 -1.25 -18.59 2.12
N GLY A 110 -0.28 -17.93 2.75
CA GLY A 110 0.80 -17.18 2.10
C GLY A 110 0.77 -15.68 2.42
N TYR A 111 1.88 -15.01 2.12
CA TYR A 111 2.07 -13.58 2.38
C TYR A 111 1.96 -12.77 1.09
N PHE A 112 1.16 -11.71 1.11
CA PHE A 112 1.06 -10.82 -0.04
C PHE A 112 2.35 -10.00 -0.18
N GLY A 113 2.94 -10.01 -1.37
CA GLY A 113 3.98 -9.05 -1.70
C GLY A 113 3.73 -8.32 -3.01
N ILE A 114 4.23 -7.10 -3.05
CA ILE A 114 4.06 -6.17 -4.16
C ILE A 114 5.39 -5.48 -4.47
N LYS A 115 5.75 -5.45 -5.75
CA LYS A 115 6.91 -4.71 -6.23
C LYS A 115 6.69 -3.21 -6.02
N ARG A 116 7.70 -2.55 -5.50
CA ARG A 116 7.67 -1.10 -5.24
C ARG A 116 7.72 -0.32 -6.55
N PHE A 117 6.69 0.47 -6.82
CA PHE A 117 6.66 1.38 -7.97
C PHE A 117 7.44 2.69 -7.73
N ASP A 118 7.79 3.00 -6.47
CA ASP A 118 8.62 4.15 -6.12
C ASP A 118 10.13 3.86 -6.25
N ARG A 119 10.48 2.76 -6.92
CA ARG A 119 11.83 2.27 -7.19
C ARG A 119 11.92 1.85 -8.66
N VAL A 120 12.82 2.48 -9.41
CA VAL A 120 13.02 2.20 -10.85
C VAL A 120 14.50 2.20 -11.14
N ASN A 121 15.06 1.07 -11.60
CA ASN A 121 16.48 0.91 -11.91
C ASN A 121 17.40 1.41 -10.76
N ASP A 122 17.13 0.95 -9.54
CA ASP A 122 17.78 1.37 -8.29
C ASP A 122 17.67 2.88 -7.94
N LYS A 123 16.91 3.66 -8.72
CA LYS A 123 16.59 5.06 -8.39
C LYS A 123 15.30 5.13 -7.60
N LYS A 124 15.23 6.12 -6.71
CA LYS A 124 14.01 6.43 -5.97
C LYS A 124 13.17 7.43 -6.76
N VAL A 125 11.87 7.20 -6.85
CA VAL A 125 10.91 8.10 -7.51
C VAL A 125 10.23 8.95 -6.45
N HIS A 126 10.10 10.26 -6.68
CA HIS A 126 9.33 11.12 -5.79
C HIS A 126 7.86 10.70 -5.81
N MET A 127 7.29 10.58 -4.62
CA MET A 127 5.92 10.12 -4.40
C MET A 127 5.27 11.00 -3.32
N VAL A 128 4.02 11.37 -3.54
CA VAL A 128 3.20 12.09 -2.56
C VAL A 128 1.80 11.48 -2.52
N SER A 129 1.28 11.19 -1.32
CA SER A 129 -0.10 10.73 -1.16
C SER A 129 -1.06 11.92 -1.18
N VAL A 130 -2.34 11.67 -1.43
CA VAL A 130 -3.38 12.72 -1.35
C VAL A 130 -3.44 13.32 0.05
N SER A 131 -3.29 12.51 1.11
CA SER A 131 -3.15 13.04 2.48
C SER A 131 -1.99 14.02 2.62
N GLY A 132 -0.83 13.72 2.04
CA GLY A 132 0.33 14.61 2.09
C GLY A 132 0.17 15.87 1.25
N LEU A 133 -0.55 15.76 0.11
CA LEU A 133 -0.73 16.88 -0.82
C LEU A 133 -1.82 17.87 -0.37
N LEU A 134 -2.91 17.36 0.22
CA LEU A 134 -4.02 18.18 0.71
C LEU A 134 -3.92 18.50 2.21
N GLU A 135 -2.84 18.07 2.87
CA GLU A 135 -2.63 18.17 4.32
C GLU A 135 -3.83 17.61 5.13
N THR A 136 -4.44 16.54 4.61
CA THR A 136 -5.64 15.94 5.17
C THR A 136 -5.34 14.64 5.91
N SER A 137 -6.08 14.39 6.99
CA SER A 137 -5.95 13.16 7.78
C SER A 137 -6.77 12.02 7.18
N HIS A 138 -6.09 10.94 6.78
CA HIS A 138 -6.71 9.64 6.45
C HIS A 138 -7.57 9.01 7.57
N ARG A 139 -7.49 9.52 8.81
CA ARG A 139 -8.30 9.03 9.93
C ARG A 139 -9.72 9.61 9.95
N LEU A 140 -9.99 10.58 9.07
CA LEU A 140 -11.29 11.20 8.92
C LEU A 140 -11.80 10.92 7.49
N PRO A 141 -13.05 10.49 7.32
CA PRO A 141 -13.65 10.31 5.99
C PRO A 141 -13.99 11.68 5.40
N ASN A 142 -12.98 12.37 4.84
CA ASN A 142 -13.09 13.76 4.39
C ASN A 142 -12.66 13.96 2.94
N LEU A 143 -12.68 12.90 2.14
CA LEU A 143 -12.39 12.93 0.71
C LEU A 143 -13.63 12.49 -0.06
N ASP A 144 -13.87 13.13 -1.22
CA ASP A 144 -14.88 12.71 -2.20
C ASP A 144 -14.17 12.46 -3.54
N TYR A 145 -14.62 11.46 -4.30
CA TYR A 145 -14.03 11.13 -5.60
C TYR A 145 -14.11 12.29 -6.60
N ASN A 146 -15.08 13.20 -6.51
CA ASN A 146 -15.10 14.41 -7.34
C ASN A 146 -13.93 15.34 -7.02
N ILE A 147 -13.57 15.49 -5.74
CA ILE A 147 -12.40 16.27 -5.32
C ILE A 147 -11.13 15.57 -5.80
N LEU A 148 -11.06 14.25 -5.61
CA LEU A 148 -9.90 13.46 -6.01
C LEU A 148 -9.65 13.49 -7.53
N MET A 149 -10.71 13.43 -8.35
CA MET A 149 -10.61 13.56 -9.80
C MET A 149 -10.18 14.98 -10.21
N LYS A 150 -10.75 16.03 -9.60
CA LYS A 150 -10.32 17.42 -9.87
C LYS A 150 -8.85 17.63 -9.52
N LEU A 151 -8.42 17.15 -8.35
CA LEU A 151 -7.03 17.19 -7.92
C LEU A 151 -6.12 16.46 -8.90
N THR A 152 -6.51 15.25 -9.31
CA THR A 152 -5.75 14.43 -10.25
C THR A 152 -5.61 15.15 -11.59
N LEU A 153 -6.68 15.75 -12.11
CA LEU A 153 -6.65 16.46 -13.38
C LEU A 153 -5.79 17.71 -13.26
N GLU A 154 -5.90 18.44 -12.16
CA GLU A 154 -5.13 19.65 -11.94
C GLU A 154 -3.63 19.37 -11.84
N LEU A 155 -3.25 18.30 -11.14
CA LEU A 155 -1.85 17.94 -10.92
C LEU A 155 -1.19 17.26 -12.12
N THR A 156 -1.89 16.30 -12.74
CA THR A 156 -1.31 15.45 -13.81
C THR A 156 -1.53 16.02 -15.20
N LYS A 157 -2.55 16.88 -15.38
CA LYS A 157 -3.02 17.35 -16.68
C LYS A 157 -3.29 16.21 -17.69
N ASN A 158 -3.61 15.01 -17.20
CA ASN A 158 -3.73 13.80 -18.02
C ASN A 158 -5.07 13.08 -17.77
N TYR A 159 -5.86 12.93 -18.84
CA TYR A 159 -7.14 12.22 -18.78
C TYR A 159 -7.00 10.71 -18.58
N GLN A 160 -5.87 10.10 -18.94
CA GLN A 160 -5.62 8.68 -18.69
C GLN A 160 -5.50 8.39 -17.19
N ASP A 161 -4.91 9.31 -16.43
CA ASP A 161 -4.82 9.21 -14.97
C ASP A 161 -6.22 9.34 -14.33
N ILE A 162 -7.11 10.16 -14.92
CA ILE A 162 -8.53 10.24 -14.50
C ILE A 162 -9.29 8.96 -14.81
N GLU A 163 -9.12 8.39 -16.01
CA GLU A 163 -9.77 7.13 -16.37
C GLU A 163 -9.33 6.00 -15.44
N GLN A 164 -8.03 5.91 -15.15
CA GLN A 164 -7.49 4.93 -14.21
C GLN A 164 -8.08 5.10 -12.81
N LEU A 165 -8.17 6.34 -12.32
CA LEU A 165 -8.79 6.64 -11.04
C LEU A 165 -10.28 6.27 -11.00
N TYR A 166 -11.01 6.53 -12.09
CA TYR A 166 -12.42 6.16 -12.20
C TYR A 166 -12.61 4.65 -12.17
N ARG A 167 -11.77 3.87 -12.87
CA ARG A 167 -11.77 2.40 -12.79
C ARG A 167 -11.52 1.93 -11.36
N LEU A 168 -10.57 2.55 -10.66
CA LEU A 168 -10.26 2.23 -9.27
C LEU A 168 -11.43 2.54 -8.32
N MET A 169 -12.11 3.69 -8.50
CA MET A 169 -13.33 4.03 -7.78
C MET A 169 -14.40 2.93 -7.94
N CYS A 170 -14.70 2.55 -9.19
CA CYS A 170 -15.65 1.49 -9.47
C CYS A 170 -15.23 0.17 -8.81
N PHE A 171 -13.95 -0.22 -8.95
CA PHE A 171 -13.44 -1.44 -8.33
C PHE A 171 -13.60 -1.43 -6.82
N ASN A 172 -13.29 -0.32 -6.14
CA ASN A 172 -13.44 -0.23 -4.69
C ASN A 172 -14.89 -0.47 -4.26
N VAL A 173 -15.86 0.06 -5.01
CA VAL A 173 -17.29 -0.18 -4.79
C VAL A 173 -17.66 -1.66 -5.01
N PHE A 174 -17.39 -2.20 -6.20
CA PHE A 174 -17.80 -3.57 -6.56
C PHE A 174 -17.08 -4.65 -5.76
N ALA A 175 -15.82 -4.41 -5.40
CA ALA A 175 -14.98 -5.37 -4.67
C ALA A 175 -15.09 -5.20 -3.14
N HIS A 176 -15.93 -4.29 -2.64
CA HIS A 176 -16.06 -4.02 -1.20
C HIS A 176 -14.72 -3.62 -0.54
N ASN A 177 -13.94 -2.79 -1.23
CA ASN A 177 -12.78 -2.14 -0.62
C ASN A 177 -13.21 -0.77 -0.10
N ARG A 178 -13.60 -0.72 1.17
CA ARG A 178 -14.14 0.49 1.80
C ARG A 178 -13.08 1.30 2.55
N ASP A 179 -11.88 0.77 2.73
CA ASP A 179 -10.73 1.49 3.31
C ASP A 179 -9.96 2.28 2.24
N ASP A 180 -10.66 2.87 1.28
CA ASP A 180 -10.10 3.67 0.18
C ASP A 180 -9.81 5.10 0.62
N HIS A 181 -9.11 5.28 1.74
CA HIS A 181 -8.84 6.59 2.33
C HIS A 181 -7.73 7.37 1.60
N SER A 182 -7.54 8.65 1.93
CA SER A 182 -6.61 9.57 1.25
C SER A 182 -5.11 9.16 1.23
N LYS A 183 -4.67 8.17 2.03
CA LYS A 183 -3.31 7.58 1.91
C LYS A 183 -3.17 6.51 0.82
N ASN A 184 -4.28 5.99 0.30
CA ASN A 184 -4.30 4.90 -0.69
C ASN A 184 -4.33 5.42 -2.14
N PHE A 185 -4.26 6.75 -2.30
CA PHE A 185 -4.05 7.41 -3.57
C PHE A 185 -2.76 8.24 -3.50
N SER A 186 -1.90 8.07 -4.50
CA SER A 186 -0.63 8.77 -4.58
C SER A 186 -0.29 9.18 -6.00
N PHE A 187 0.60 10.16 -6.10
CA PHE A 187 1.16 10.63 -7.35
C PHE A 187 2.67 10.40 -7.37
N LEU A 188 3.18 10.06 -8.54
CA LEU A 188 4.60 9.87 -8.82
C LEU A 188 5.10 10.99 -9.73
N TYR A 189 6.29 11.49 -9.46
CA TYR A 189 6.93 12.50 -10.31
C TYR A 189 7.83 11.81 -11.35
N ASP A 190 7.56 12.03 -12.63
CA ASP A 190 8.45 11.65 -13.72
C ASP A 190 9.46 12.77 -13.94
N GLU A 191 10.71 12.56 -13.52
CA GLU A 191 11.78 13.56 -13.65
C GLU A 191 12.14 13.86 -15.12
N ASN A 192 12.01 12.89 -16.03
CA ASN A 192 12.41 13.07 -17.43
C ASN A 192 11.42 13.97 -18.15
N LYS A 193 10.12 13.77 -17.88
CA LYS A 193 9.04 14.55 -18.48
C LYS A 193 8.63 15.77 -17.65
N LYS A 194 9.09 15.85 -16.40
CA LYS A 194 8.76 16.89 -15.42
C LYS A 194 7.26 17.00 -15.12
N GLU A 195 6.59 15.86 -15.08
CA GLU A 195 5.14 15.77 -14.86
C GLU A 195 4.79 14.81 -13.73
N TRP A 196 3.61 14.99 -13.15
CA TRP A 196 3.07 14.08 -12.15
C TRP A 196 2.11 13.10 -12.81
N HIS A 197 2.10 11.87 -12.32
CA HIS A 197 1.15 10.84 -12.73
C HIS A 197 0.51 10.17 -11.53
N LEU A 198 -0.68 9.63 -11.73
CA LEU A 198 -1.29 8.77 -10.72
C LEU A 198 -0.42 7.51 -10.57
N SER A 199 -0.17 7.09 -9.33
CA SER A 199 0.58 5.86 -9.08
C SER A 199 -0.22 4.63 -9.58
N PRO A 200 0.44 3.48 -9.79
CA PRO A 200 -0.27 2.21 -9.75
C PRO A 200 -1.12 2.09 -8.47
N ALA A 201 -2.24 1.39 -8.55
CA ALA A 201 -3.06 1.12 -7.37
C ALA A 201 -2.32 0.18 -6.40
N TYR A 202 -2.66 0.29 -5.12
CA TYR A 202 -2.11 -0.53 -4.05
C TYR A 202 -3.11 -0.59 -2.88
N ASP A 203 -2.88 -1.51 -1.95
CA ASP A 203 -3.71 -1.70 -0.76
C ASP A 203 -5.19 -2.02 -1.08
N LEU A 204 -5.39 -2.90 -2.05
CA LEU A 204 -6.72 -3.39 -2.45
C LEU A 204 -7.02 -4.68 -1.70
N THR A 205 -8.07 -4.67 -0.88
CA THR A 205 -8.54 -5.85 -0.14
C THR A 205 -10.02 -5.72 0.19
N TYR A 206 -10.65 -6.81 0.63
CA TYR A 206 -11.97 -6.71 1.25
C TYR A 206 -11.81 -5.99 2.58
N SER A 207 -12.46 -4.84 2.72
CA SER A 207 -12.28 -4.00 3.90
C SER A 207 -13.58 -3.30 4.27
N SER A 208 -13.69 -2.99 5.54
CA SER A 208 -14.70 -2.08 6.07
C SER A 208 -13.97 -0.93 6.74
N SER A 209 -14.40 0.31 6.46
CA SER A 209 -13.93 1.48 7.20
C SER A 209 -14.93 1.85 8.30
N PHE A 210 -14.96 3.12 8.70
CA PHE A 210 -15.82 3.63 9.77
C PHE A 210 -17.30 3.30 9.50
N ASN A 211 -17.98 2.65 10.45
CA ASN A 211 -19.39 2.23 10.31
C ASN A 211 -19.72 1.37 9.07
N GLY A 212 -18.71 0.70 8.49
CA GLY A 212 -18.86 -0.08 7.26
C GLY A 212 -19.10 0.78 6.03
N GLU A 213 -18.69 2.05 6.04
CA GLU A 213 -18.80 3.01 4.94
C GLU A 213 -17.50 3.10 4.15
N HIS A 214 -17.56 3.63 2.92
CA HIS A 214 -16.36 4.02 2.18
C HIS A 214 -15.67 5.18 2.89
N ALA A 215 -14.33 5.12 2.97
CA ALA A 215 -13.52 6.20 3.49
C ALA A 215 -13.48 7.41 2.55
N THR A 216 -13.65 7.19 1.24
CA THR A 216 -13.84 8.24 0.24
C THR A 216 -15.26 8.19 -0.33
N THR A 217 -16.00 9.30 -0.22
CA THR A 217 -17.39 9.37 -0.68
C THR A 217 -17.50 9.45 -2.20
N ILE A 218 -18.63 9.01 -2.76
CA ILE A 218 -18.92 9.13 -4.18
C ILE A 218 -20.15 10.02 -4.33
N ASN A 219 -19.91 11.27 -4.76
CA ASN A 219 -20.96 12.28 -4.87
C ASN A 219 -21.70 12.49 -3.53
N GLY A 220 -20.95 12.50 -2.44
CA GLY A 220 -21.47 12.64 -1.07
C GLY A 220 -22.03 11.34 -0.45
N GLU A 221 -22.16 10.25 -1.21
CA GLU A 221 -22.66 8.98 -0.70
C GLU A 221 -21.54 8.11 -0.12
N VAL A 222 -21.82 7.52 1.04
CA VAL A 222 -20.88 6.70 1.84
C VAL A 222 -21.19 5.20 1.75
N LYS A 223 -22.42 4.83 1.39
CA LYS A 223 -22.88 3.44 1.20
C LYS A 223 -23.45 3.29 -0.20
N ILE A 224 -22.74 2.59 -1.04
CA ILE A 224 -23.20 2.28 -2.38
C ILE A 224 -23.58 0.81 -2.40
N GLN A 225 -24.87 0.57 -2.61
CA GLN A 225 -25.39 -0.77 -2.87
C GLN A 225 -25.38 -0.96 -4.38
N VAL A 226 -24.75 -2.04 -4.83
CA VAL A 226 -24.70 -2.46 -6.23
C VAL A 226 -25.70 -3.59 -6.41
#